data_AF-A0A7R9W3B8-F1
#
_entry.id   AF-A0A7R9W3B8-F1
#
_cell.length_a   1.000
_cell.length_b   1.000
_cell.length_c   1.000
_cell.angle_alpha   90.00
_cell.angle_beta   90.00
_cell.angle_gamma   90.00
#
_symmetry.space_group_name_H-M   'P 1'
#
loop_
_entity.id
_entity.type
_entity.pdbx_description
1 polymer ?
#
loop_
_entity_poly.entity_id
_entity_poly.type
_entity_poly.pdbx_seq_one_letter_code
_entity_poly.pdbx_strand_id
1 'polypeptide(L)'
;GRFCCYEWAVTKKYDPSNPRHVELKEGIELGNSLPDVNTIEDITQSMSDAGFVIEEVRDVAEDTVVPWYEPFQPKYTPSGFKTTMLGIKLTNLAVRAMEVVRIAPAGSAKMHSNLSVGAMTLYHAGLEGIFTPMLLMVGRKPE
;
A
#
# COMPACT_ATOMS: atom_id res chain seq x y z
N GLY A 1 21.01 -14.00 17.40
CA GLY A 1 19.56 -14.28 17.23
C GLY A 1 19.12 -13.96 15.81
N ARG A 2 17.94 -14.43 15.36
CA ARG A 2 17.35 -14.07 14.06
C ARG A 2 16.26 -13.02 14.22
N PHE A 3 16.21 -12.08 13.29
CA PHE A 3 15.18 -11.08 13.13
C PHE A 3 14.52 -11.25 11.77
N CYS A 4 13.21 -11.07 11.72
CA CYS A 4 12.40 -11.15 10.51
C CYS A 4 11.51 -9.90 10.47
N CYS A 5 11.50 -9.22 9.32
CA CYS A 5 10.61 -8.10 9.06
C CYS A 5 9.76 -8.39 7.82
N TYR A 6 8.53 -7.86 7.83
CA TYR A 6 7.63 -7.87 6.70
C TYR A 6 7.17 -6.43 6.45
N GLU A 7 7.62 -5.85 5.35
CA GLU A 7 7.62 -4.40 5.16
C GLU A 7 7.01 -3.98 3.82
N TRP A 8 6.50 -2.76 3.81
CA TRP A 8 6.02 -2.04 2.64
C TRP A 8 7.20 -1.30 2.01
N ALA A 9 7.43 -1.49 0.72
CA ALA A 9 8.57 -0.92 0.03
C ALA A 9 8.20 -0.49 -1.40
N VAL A 10 8.92 0.50 -1.92
CA VAL A 10 8.93 0.74 -3.36
C VAL A 10 9.99 -0.15 -4.02
N THR A 11 9.64 -0.71 -5.17
CA THR A 11 10.47 -1.68 -5.89
C THR A 11 11.48 -0.95 -6.79
N LYS A 12 12.40 -1.72 -7.39
CA LYS A 12 13.34 -1.24 -8.42
C LYS A 12 12.68 -0.59 -9.64
N LYS A 13 11.38 -0.80 -9.86
CA LYS A 13 10.64 -0.18 -10.98
C LYS A 13 10.20 1.24 -10.68
N TYR A 14 10.21 1.66 -9.40
CA TYR A 14 9.91 3.02 -9.02
C TYR A 14 10.95 3.98 -9.62
N ASP A 15 10.47 5.14 -10.07
CA ASP A 15 11.29 6.18 -10.69
C ASP A 15 10.86 7.51 -10.07
N PRO A 16 11.70 8.14 -9.22
CA PRO A 16 11.36 9.39 -8.55
C PRO A 16 11.25 10.58 -9.52
N SER A 17 11.74 10.45 -10.76
CA SER A 17 11.58 11.49 -11.79
C SER A 17 10.26 11.36 -12.56
N ASN A 18 9.56 10.23 -12.42
CA ASN A 18 8.25 10.01 -13.02
C ASN A 18 7.13 10.54 -12.10
N PRO A 19 6.42 11.63 -12.48
CA PRO A 19 5.40 12.23 -11.62
C PRO A 19 4.27 11.28 -11.23
N ARG A 20 3.95 10.31 -12.10
CA ARG A 20 2.92 9.30 -11.82
C ARG A 20 3.36 8.34 -10.72
N HIS A 21 4.62 7.89 -10.74
CA HIS A 21 5.14 7.01 -9.69
C HIS A 21 5.13 7.74 -8.34
N VAL A 22 5.53 9.01 -8.33
CA VAL A 22 5.50 9.88 -7.14
C VAL A 22 4.06 10.03 -6.61
N GLU A 23 3.11 10.37 -7.48
CA GLU A 23 1.68 10.52 -7.10
C GLU A 23 1.11 9.23 -6.49
N LEU A 24 1.43 8.08 -7.08
CA LEU A 24 0.97 6.79 -6.56
C LEU A 24 1.56 6.50 -5.17
N LYS A 25 2.86 6.72 -4.98
CA LYS A 25 3.55 6.54 -3.70
C LYS A 25 2.97 7.46 -2.62
N GLU A 26 2.86 8.76 -2.89
CA GLU A 26 2.29 9.74 -1.96
C GLU A 26 0.83 9.42 -1.61
N GLY A 27 0.04 8.95 -2.59
CA GLY A 27 -1.34 8.54 -2.33
C GLY A 27 -1.43 7.28 -1.46
N ILE A 28 -0.51 6.33 -1.59
CA ILE A 28 -0.39 5.17 -0.68
C ILE A 28 -0.05 5.65 0.73
N GLU A 29 0.93 6.54 0.87
CA GLU A 29 1.38 7.08 2.15
C GLU A 29 0.26 7.83 2.87
N LEU A 30 -0.43 8.73 2.16
CA LEU A 30 -1.56 9.47 2.69
C LEU A 30 -2.74 8.54 3.06
N GLY A 31 -3.06 7.59 2.17
CA GLY A 31 -4.19 6.68 2.35
C GLY A 31 -4.03 5.71 3.51
N ASN A 32 -2.78 5.30 3.80
CA ASN A 32 -2.44 4.35 4.86
C ASN A 32 -1.77 5.01 6.08
N SER A 33 -1.62 6.34 6.07
CA SER A 33 -0.94 7.11 7.13
C SER A 33 0.49 6.63 7.39
N LEU A 34 1.23 6.35 6.32
CA LEU A 34 2.63 5.91 6.37
C LEU A 34 3.57 7.13 6.32
N PRO A 35 4.76 7.05 6.94
CA PRO A 35 5.86 7.93 6.57
C PRO A 35 6.33 7.63 5.14
N ASP A 36 7.28 8.42 4.66
CA ASP A 36 7.95 8.20 3.38
C ASP A 36 8.41 6.74 3.24
N VAL A 37 7.88 6.02 2.23
CA VAL A 37 8.20 4.61 2.01
C VAL A 37 9.53 4.48 1.28
N ASN A 38 10.45 3.74 1.88
CA ASN A 38 11.80 3.53 1.36
C ASN A 38 11.86 2.48 0.25
N THR A 39 12.96 2.52 -0.51
CA THR A 39 13.27 1.49 -1.51
C THR A 39 13.68 0.18 -0.83
N ILE A 40 13.51 -0.95 -1.52
CA ILE A 40 14.00 -2.26 -1.04
C ILE A 40 15.50 -2.18 -0.72
N GLU A 41 16.27 -1.44 -1.53
CA GLU A 41 17.71 -1.22 -1.34
C GLU A 41 18.02 -0.47 -0.04
N ASP A 42 17.33 0.64 0.23
CA ASP A 42 17.54 1.44 1.44
C ASP A 42 17.19 0.66 2.71
N ILE A 43 16.09 -0.10 2.65
CA ILE A 43 15.64 -0.96 3.75
C ILE A 43 16.67 -2.08 4.00
N THR A 44 17.16 -2.71 2.93
CA THR A 44 18.18 -3.76 3.00
C THR A 44 19.51 -3.23 3.57
N GLN A 45 19.92 -2.04 3.13
CA GLN A 45 21.12 -1.38 3.63
C GLN A 45 20.99 -1.05 5.12
N SER A 46 19.84 -0.51 5.55
CA SER A 46 19.56 -0.20 6.96
C SER A 46 19.70 -1.43 7.86
N MET A 47 19.30 -2.60 7.36
CA MET A 47 19.46 -3.86 8.10
C MET A 47 20.93 -4.27 8.23
N SER A 48 21.72 -4.08 7.17
CA SER A 48 23.19 -4.30 7.21
C SER A 48 23.87 -3.35 8.17
N ASP A 49 23.52 -2.06 8.13
CA ASP A 49 24.09 -1.01 8.97
C ASP A 49 23.78 -1.23 10.46
N ALA A 50 22.63 -1.84 10.76
CA ALA A 50 22.27 -2.28 12.11
C ALA A 50 23.08 -3.51 12.61
N GLY A 51 24.01 -4.02 11.81
CA GLY A 51 24.91 -5.13 12.14
C GLY A 51 24.31 -6.52 11.93
N PHE A 52 23.24 -6.64 11.13
CA PHE A 52 22.71 -7.94 10.75
C PHE A 52 23.45 -8.49 9.54
N VAL A 53 23.74 -9.79 9.59
CA VAL A 53 24.05 -10.56 8.39
C VAL A 53 22.72 -10.89 7.72
N ILE A 54 22.48 -10.33 6.54
CA ILE A 54 21.28 -10.60 5.75
C ILE A 54 21.30 -12.06 5.29
N GLU A 55 20.24 -12.79 5.62
CA GLU A 55 20.04 -14.19 5.20
C GLU A 55 19.02 -14.27 4.05
N GLU A 56 18.02 -13.38 4.01
CA GLU A 56 16.98 -13.35 2.96
C GLU A 56 16.48 -11.92 2.73
N VAL A 57 16.27 -11.55 1.46
CA VAL A 57 15.48 -10.39 1.02
C VAL A 57 14.65 -10.87 -0.16
N ARG A 58 13.33 -10.89 -0.01
CA ARG A 58 12.43 -11.45 -1.00
C ARG A 58 11.12 -10.69 -1.04
N ASP A 59 10.71 -10.27 -2.22
CA ASP A 59 9.35 -9.79 -2.44
C ASP A 59 8.41 -11.00 -2.59
N VAL A 60 7.67 -11.32 -1.52
CA VAL A 60 6.77 -12.48 -1.51
C VAL A 60 5.62 -12.30 -2.50
N ALA A 61 5.32 -11.08 -2.96
CA ALA A 61 4.33 -10.84 -4.00
C ALA A 61 4.65 -11.60 -5.30
N GLU A 62 5.94 -11.72 -5.66
CA GLU A 62 6.37 -12.38 -6.90
C GLU A 62 6.12 -13.90 -6.89
N ASP A 63 6.03 -14.50 -5.70
CA ASP A 63 5.77 -15.93 -5.52
C ASP A 63 4.27 -16.28 -5.51
N THR A 64 3.40 -15.26 -5.49
CA THR A 64 1.95 -15.47 -5.36
C THR A 64 1.28 -15.68 -6.71
N VAL A 65 0.39 -16.68 -6.79
CA VAL A 65 -0.46 -16.91 -7.98
C VAL A 65 -1.53 -15.83 -8.13
N VAL A 66 -2.02 -15.33 -6.99
CA VAL A 66 -3.04 -14.28 -6.94
C VAL A 66 -2.35 -12.95 -6.64
N PRO A 67 -2.43 -11.95 -7.53
CA PRO A 67 -1.83 -10.66 -7.27
C PRO A 67 -2.39 -10.02 -6.00
N TRP A 68 -1.52 -9.48 -5.14
CA TRP A 68 -1.93 -8.87 -3.87
C TRP A 68 -2.90 -7.69 -4.05
N TYR A 69 -2.89 -7.04 -5.22
CA TYR A 69 -3.76 -5.91 -5.54
C TYR A 69 -5.16 -6.32 -6.05
N GLU A 70 -5.41 -7.62 -6.26
CA GLU A 70 -6.70 -8.16 -6.73
C GLU A 70 -7.92 -7.69 -5.89
N PRO A 71 -7.84 -7.56 -4.55
CA PRO A 71 -8.97 -7.07 -3.76
C PRO A 71 -9.36 -5.62 -4.04
N PHE A 72 -8.44 -4.82 -4.57
CA PHE A 72 -8.66 -3.42 -4.95
C PHE A 72 -9.09 -3.25 -6.40
N GLN A 73 -9.01 -4.33 -7.20
CA GLN A 73 -9.39 -4.30 -8.59
C GLN A 73 -10.88 -3.98 -8.76
N PRO A 74 -11.24 -2.99 -9.61
CA PRO A 74 -12.63 -2.70 -9.95
C PRO A 74 -13.34 -3.93 -10.51
N LYS A 75 -14.38 -4.40 -9.81
CA LYS A 75 -15.23 -5.53 -10.24
C LYS A 75 -16.69 -5.12 -10.32
N TYR A 76 -17.35 -5.47 -11.42
CA TYR A 76 -18.78 -5.21 -11.64
C TYR A 76 -19.67 -6.33 -11.08
N THR A 77 -19.34 -6.83 -9.90
CA THR A 77 -20.14 -7.78 -9.13
C THR A 77 -20.78 -7.06 -7.93
N PRO A 78 -21.87 -7.59 -7.33
CA PRO A 78 -22.48 -6.95 -6.16
C PRO A 78 -21.49 -6.70 -5.00
N SER A 79 -20.56 -7.63 -4.76
CA SER A 79 -19.52 -7.49 -3.73
C SER A 79 -18.36 -6.59 -4.16
N GLY A 80 -18.09 -6.52 -5.46
CA GLY A 80 -16.98 -5.76 -6.04
C GLY A 80 -17.31 -4.30 -6.35
N PHE A 81 -18.58 -3.94 -6.49
CA PHE A 81 -19.01 -2.62 -6.97
C PHE A 81 -18.39 -1.46 -6.17
N LYS A 82 -18.17 -1.64 -4.86
CA LYS A 82 -17.54 -0.66 -3.96
C LYS A 82 -16.11 -0.24 -4.37
N THR A 83 -15.41 -1.06 -5.16
CA THR A 83 -14.06 -0.78 -5.67
C THR A 83 -14.08 0.00 -6.99
N THR A 84 -15.23 0.10 -7.65
CA THR A 84 -15.37 0.88 -8.88
C THR A 84 -15.45 2.37 -8.57
N MET A 85 -15.04 3.22 -9.52
CA MET A 85 -15.13 4.68 -9.37
C MET A 85 -16.55 5.16 -9.06
N LEU A 86 -17.57 4.52 -9.62
CA LEU A 86 -18.96 4.85 -9.33
C LEU A 86 -19.35 4.39 -7.91
N GLY A 87 -18.97 3.18 -7.52
CA GLY A 87 -19.19 2.66 -6.18
C GLY A 87 -18.57 3.55 -5.12
N ILE A 88 -17.29 3.93 -5.28
CA ILE A 88 -16.57 4.83 -4.36
C ILE A 88 -17.30 6.18 -4.22
N LYS A 89 -17.77 6.77 -5.33
CA LYS A 89 -18.51 8.03 -5.29
C LYS A 89 -19.84 7.89 -4.53
N LEU A 90 -20.57 6.80 -4.78
CA LEU A 90 -21.85 6.52 -4.12
C LEU A 90 -21.68 6.23 -2.63
N THR A 91 -20.68 5.43 -2.24
CA THR A 91 -20.41 5.14 -0.83
C THR A 91 -19.93 6.38 -0.09
N ASN A 92 -19.09 7.21 -0.70
CA ASN A 92 -18.68 8.49 -0.11
C ASN A 92 -19.88 9.42 0.10
N LEU A 93 -20.77 9.54 -0.89
CA LEU A 93 -22.00 10.32 -0.75
C LEU A 93 -22.89 9.79 0.38
N ALA A 94 -23.04 8.46 0.49
CA ALA A 94 -23.80 7.83 1.56
C ALA A 94 -23.19 8.12 2.94
N VAL A 95 -21.87 7.99 3.09
CA VAL A 95 -21.15 8.31 4.34
C VAL A 95 -21.32 9.79 4.69
N ARG A 96 -21.23 10.69 3.71
CA ARG A 96 -21.46 12.12 3.92
C ARG A 96 -22.89 12.41 4.37
N ALA A 97 -23.89 11.73 3.79
CA ALA A 97 -25.27 11.86 4.23
C ALA A 97 -25.43 11.39 5.68
N MET A 98 -24.84 10.24 6.04
CA MET A 98 -24.83 9.72 7.41
C MET A 98 -24.15 10.67 8.40
N GLU A 99 -23.09 11.37 7.98
CA GLU A 99 -22.40 12.38 8.79
C GLU A 99 -23.30 13.61 9.03
N VAL A 100 -24.01 14.08 8.00
CA VAL A 100 -24.95 15.21 8.11
C VAL A 100 -26.10 14.90 9.07
N VAL A 101 -26.67 13.70 9.01
CA VAL A 101 -27.74 13.27 9.93
C VAL A 101 -27.21 12.76 11.29
N ARG A 102 -25.90 12.89 11.54
CA ARG A 102 -25.21 12.50 12.79
C ARG A 102 -25.32 11.01 13.16
N ILE A 103 -25.51 10.14 12.16
CA ILE A 103 -25.34 8.69 12.29
C ILE A 103 -23.85 8.34 12.27
N ALA A 104 -23.09 8.98 11.38
CA ALA A 104 -21.64 8.83 11.31
C ALA A 104 -20.93 9.97 12.06
N PRO A 105 -19.79 9.70 12.73
CA PRO A 105 -18.97 10.75 13.35
C PRO A 105 -18.47 11.79 12.33
N ALA A 106 -18.24 13.02 12.80
CA ALA A 106 -17.61 14.06 11.99
C ALA A 106 -16.24 13.60 11.46
N GLY A 107 -15.98 13.84 10.17
CA GLY A 107 -14.77 13.41 9.48
C GLY A 107 -14.87 12.04 8.81
N SER A 108 -15.96 11.29 9.01
CA SER A 108 -16.14 9.96 8.40
C SER A 108 -16.07 9.99 6.88
N ALA A 109 -16.69 10.98 6.22
CA ALA A 109 -16.63 11.11 4.77
C ALA A 109 -15.21 11.41 4.28
N LYS A 110 -14.46 12.23 5.03
CA LYS A 110 -13.07 12.56 4.69
C LYS A 110 -12.17 11.33 4.84
N MET A 111 -12.32 10.57 5.93
CA MET A 111 -11.60 9.31 6.15
C MET A 111 -11.90 8.31 5.03
N HIS A 112 -13.17 8.09 4.70
CA HIS A 112 -13.56 7.22 3.58
C HIS A 112 -12.92 7.67 2.26
N SER A 113 -12.91 8.98 1.98
CA SER A 113 -12.27 9.54 0.79
C SER A 113 -10.77 9.24 0.74
N ASN A 114 -10.05 9.42 1.86
CA ASN A 114 -8.61 9.15 1.93
C ASN A 114 -8.31 7.65 1.75
N LEU A 115 -9.08 6.77 2.40
CA LEU A 115 -8.95 5.32 2.23
C LEU A 115 -9.25 4.87 0.80
N SER A 116 -10.21 5.52 0.14
CA SER A 116 -10.54 5.23 -1.27
C SER A 116 -9.41 5.62 -2.21
N VAL A 117 -8.75 6.76 -1.96
CA VAL A 117 -7.55 7.17 -2.70
C VAL A 117 -6.43 6.15 -2.48
N GLY A 118 -6.16 5.78 -1.23
CA GLY A 118 -5.13 4.78 -0.90
C GLY A 118 -5.37 3.42 -1.55
N ALA A 119 -6.62 2.95 -1.59
CA ALA A 119 -6.96 1.71 -2.27
C ALA A 119 -6.71 1.78 -3.79
N MET A 120 -7.05 2.91 -4.43
CA MET A 120 -6.83 3.11 -5.86
C MET A 120 -5.34 3.23 -6.19
N THR A 121 -4.56 3.94 -5.37
CA THR A 121 -3.11 4.06 -5.59
C THR A 121 -2.39 2.75 -5.34
N LEU A 122 -2.78 1.98 -4.32
CA LEU A 122 -2.29 0.60 -4.13
C LEU A 122 -2.56 -0.27 -5.36
N TYR A 123 -3.78 -0.24 -5.89
CA TYR A 123 -4.13 -0.99 -7.09
C TYR A 123 -3.24 -0.64 -8.28
N HIS A 124 -3.10 0.66 -8.58
CA HIS A 124 -2.32 1.12 -9.73
C HIS A 124 -0.81 0.91 -9.54
N ALA A 125 -0.28 1.14 -8.34
CA ALA A 125 1.13 0.87 -8.04
C ALA A 125 1.46 -0.62 -8.13
N GLY A 126 0.52 -1.49 -7.72
CA GLY A 126 0.64 -2.94 -7.89
C GLY A 126 0.61 -3.38 -9.35
N LEU A 127 -0.26 -2.79 -10.18
CA LEU A 127 -0.28 -3.03 -11.63
C LEU A 127 1.03 -2.59 -12.31
N GLU A 128 1.59 -1.46 -11.90
CA GLU A 128 2.86 -0.96 -12.42
C GLU A 128 4.07 -1.71 -11.82
N GLY A 129 3.85 -2.45 -10.73
CA GLY A 129 4.86 -3.21 -10.01
C GLY A 129 5.90 -2.31 -9.32
N ILE A 130 5.57 -1.05 -9.04
CA ILE A 130 6.47 -0.06 -8.41
C ILE A 130 6.43 -0.14 -6.88
N PHE A 131 5.50 -0.92 -6.33
CA PHE A 131 5.25 -1.03 -4.91
C PHE A 131 4.99 -2.49 -4.52
N THR A 132 5.49 -2.89 -3.36
CA THR A 132 5.15 -4.17 -2.73
C THR A 132 4.80 -3.98 -1.24
N PRO A 133 3.65 -4.51 -0.79
CA PRO A 133 3.35 -4.61 0.64
C PRO A 133 3.93 -5.88 1.28
N MET A 134 4.77 -6.63 0.55
CA MET A 134 5.12 -8.02 0.85
C MET A 134 6.62 -8.29 0.91
N LEU A 135 7.44 -7.29 1.25
CA LEU A 135 8.89 -7.47 1.36
C LEU A 135 9.23 -8.25 2.64
N LEU A 136 9.66 -9.49 2.48
CA LEU A 136 10.23 -10.31 3.55
C LEU A 136 11.73 -10.08 3.64
N MET A 137 12.22 -9.77 4.86
CA MET A 137 13.64 -9.73 5.16
C MET A 137 13.96 -10.57 6.38
N VAL A 138 15.00 -11.38 6.30
CA VAL A 138 15.50 -12.18 7.42
C VAL A 138 16.98 -11.90 7.60
N GLY A 139 17.39 -11.69 8.85
CA GLY A 139 18.80 -11.50 9.17
C GLY A 139 19.14 -12.04 10.53
N ARG A 140 20.42 -12.36 10.67
CA ARG A 140 21.00 -12.90 11.89
C ARG A 140 21.97 -11.90 12.45
N LYS A 141 21.81 -11.56 13.72
CA LYS A 141 22.83 -10.81 14.45
C LYS A 141 23.94 -11.79 14.87
N PRO A 142 25.17 -11.66 14.36
CA PRO A 142 26.33 -12.35 14.91
C PRO A 142 26.53 -11.88 16.35
N GLU A 143 27.09 -12.74 17.22
CA GLU A 143 27.30 -12.43 18.65
C GLU A 143 28.03 -11.09 18.85
#